data_AF-A0A9P7DCU6-F1
#
_entry.id   AF-A0A9P7DCU6-F1
#
_cell.length_a   1.000
_cell.length_b   1.000
_cell.length_c   1.000
_cell.angle_alpha   90.00
_cell.angle_beta   90.00
_cell.angle_gamma   90.00
#
_symmetry.space_group_name_H-M   'P 1'
#
loop_
_entity.id
_entity.type
_entity.pdbx_description
1 polymer ?
#
loop_
_entity_poly.entity_id
_entity_poly.type
_entity_poly.pdbx_seq_one_letter_code
_entity_poly.pdbx_strand_id
1 'polypeptide(L)' 'LLYLGEGKIQDKNLPHRTKLTEMILQEFRTEYCKVRNDLKNALGRISHTTDLWSDPNLDSFMALTAHFMARD' A
#
# COMPACT_ATOMS: atom_id res chain seq x y z
N LEU A 1 6.26 18.03 -18.72
CA LEU A 1 5.32 17.28 -19.60
C LEU A 1 5.89 16.99 -21.00
N LEU A 2 6.93 17.69 -21.48
CA LEU A 2 7.57 17.45 -22.80
C LEU A 2 8.10 16.01 -23.00
N TYR A 3 8.34 15.25 -21.91
CA TYR A 3 8.85 13.88 -21.95
C TYR A 3 7.76 12.79 -21.98
N LEU A 4 6.51 13.13 -21.66
CA LEU A 4 5.41 12.15 -21.60
C LEU A 4 4.63 12.16 -22.92
N GLY A 5 5.03 11.30 -23.85
CA GLY A 5 4.23 10.91 -25.01
C GLY A 5 4.33 11.81 -26.25
N GLU A 6 5.37 12.64 -26.40
CA GLU A 6 5.60 13.45 -27.63
C GLU A 6 4.37 14.27 -28.08
N GLY A 7 3.60 14.81 -27.14
CA GLY A 7 2.38 15.58 -27.43
C GLY A 7 1.12 14.75 -27.70
N LYS A 8 1.19 13.42 -27.64
CA LYS A 8 0.03 12.50 -27.79
C LYS A 8 -0.81 12.38 -26.52
N ILE A 9 -0.28 12.79 -25.37
CA ILE A 9 -0.97 12.77 -24.08
C ILE A 9 -1.24 14.22 -23.67
N GLN A 10 -2.52 14.55 -23.47
CA GLN A 10 -2.96 15.85 -22.96
C GLN A 10 -3.18 15.76 -21.44
N ASP A 11 -3.18 16.88 -20.73
CA ASP A 11 -3.36 16.92 -19.27
C ASP A 11 -4.64 16.22 -18.81
N LYS A 12 -5.74 16.37 -19.57
CA LYS A 12 -7.02 15.68 -19.35
C LYS A 12 -6.93 14.14 -19.40
N ASN A 13 -5.87 13.59 -19.99
CA ASN A 13 -5.62 12.15 -20.07
C ASN A 13 -4.89 11.63 -18.83
N LEU A 14 -4.34 12.51 -17.98
CA LEU A 14 -3.65 12.14 -16.76
C LEU A 14 -4.65 12.14 -15.58
N PRO A 15 -4.58 11.13 -14.70
CA PRO A 15 -5.39 11.14 -13.50
C PRO A 15 -4.91 12.28 -12.59
N HIS A 16 -5.81 13.20 -12.26
CA HIS A 16 -5.53 14.23 -11.27
C HIS A 16 -5.31 13.62 -9.87
N ARG A 17 -4.71 14.39 -8.95
CA ARG A 17 -4.42 13.97 -7.58
C ARG A 17 -5.59 13.26 -6.90
N THR A 18 -6.80 13.84 -6.99
CA THR A 18 -8.00 13.23 -6.40
C THR A 18 -8.29 11.84 -6.97
N LYS A 19 -8.13 11.67 -8.29
CA LYS A 19 -8.37 10.39 -8.96
C LYS A 19 -7.29 9.37 -8.59
N LEU A 20 -6.03 9.78 -8.52
CA LEU A 20 -4.94 8.92 -8.05
C LEU A 20 -5.15 8.48 -6.60
N THR A 21 -5.52 9.39 -5.70
CA THR A 21 -5.82 9.05 -4.31
C THR A 21 -6.98 8.06 -4.20
N GLU A 22 -8.05 8.26 -4.97
CA GLU A 22 -9.17 7.32 -5.05
C GLU A 22 -8.70 5.92 -5.51
N MET A 23 -7.93 5.86 -6.60
CA MET A 23 -7.40 4.60 -7.14
C MET A 23 -6.49 3.88 -6.14
N ILE A 24 -5.59 4.59 -5.46
CA ILE A 24 -4.69 4.03 -4.43
C ILE A 24 -5.51 3.45 -3.28
N LEU A 25 -6.52 4.19 -2.79
CA LEU A 25 -7.36 3.73 -1.69
C LEU A 25 -8.24 2.53 -2.08
N GLN A 26 -8.72 2.51 -3.33
CA GLN A 26 -9.48 1.37 -3.85
C GLN A 26 -8.61 0.10 -3.92
N GLU A 27 -7.39 0.22 -4.44
CA GLU A 27 -6.46 -0.91 -4.51
C GLU A 27 -6.04 -1.37 -3.11
N PHE A 28 -5.73 -0.43 -2.22
CA PHE A 28 -5.44 -0.72 -0.81
C PHE A 28 -6.54 -1.53 -0.15
N ARG A 29 -7.82 -1.18 -0.35
CA ARG A 29 -8.95 -1.93 0.23
C ARG A 29 -9.03 -3.36 -0.31
N THR A 30 -8.75 -3.52 -1.59
CA THR A 30 -8.74 -4.84 -2.26
C THR A 30 -7.65 -5.72 -1.66
N GLU A 31 -6.42 -5.22 -1.61
CA GLU A 31 -5.28 -5.94 -1.03
C GLU A 31 -5.44 -6.18 0.48
N TYR A 32 -5.97 -5.21 1.22
CA TYR A 32 -6.27 -5.38 2.64
C TYR A 32 -7.23 -6.55 2.89
N CYS A 33 -8.30 -6.66 2.08
CA CYS A 33 -9.23 -7.77 2.17
C CYS A 33 -8.58 -9.12 1.86
N LYS A 34 -7.68 -9.18 0.86
CA LYS A 34 -6.90 -10.37 0.52
C LYS A 34 -5.99 -10.78 1.67
N VAL A 35 -5.11 -9.88 2.13
CA VAL A 35 -4.18 -10.12 3.25
C VAL A 35 -4.95 -10.54 4.52
N ARG A 36 -6.09 -9.92 4.81
CA ARG A 36 -6.94 -10.32 5.94
C ARG A 36 -7.43 -11.76 5.81
N ASN A 37 -7.84 -12.18 4.62
CA ASN A 37 -8.27 -13.54 4.37
C ASN A 37 -7.11 -14.53 4.42
N ASP A 38 -5.94 -14.15 3.91
CA ASP A 38 -4.73 -14.99 3.96
C ASP A 38 -4.30 -15.23 5.40
N LEU A 39 -4.28 -14.18 6.23
CA LEU A 39 -3.98 -14.28 7.66
C LEU A 39 -4.99 -15.18 8.40
N LYS A 40 -6.29 -15.07 8.10
CA LYS A 40 -7.32 -15.96 8.69
C LYS A 40 -7.09 -17.43 8.37
N ASN A 41 -6.51 -17.72 7.20
CA ASN A 41 -6.28 -19.06 6.69
C ASN A 41 -4.82 -19.50 6.84
N ALA A 42 -4.01 -18.79 7.65
CA ALA A 42 -2.61 -19.13 7.86
C ALA A 42 -2.47 -20.55 8.43
N LEU A 43 -1.53 -21.33 7.90
CA LEU A 43 -1.33 -22.74 8.26
C LEU A 43 -0.66 -22.95 9.63
N GLY A 44 -0.43 -21.87 10.37
CA GLY A 44 0.27 -21.90 11.64
C GLY A 44 0.17 -20.57 12.38
N ARG A 45 1.13 -20.33 13.27
CA ARG A 45 1.16 -19.09 14.05
C ARG A 45 1.50 -17.91 13.15
N ILE A 46 0.86 -16.79 13.44
CA ILE A 46 1.19 -15.49 12.86
C ILE A 46 2.13 -14.80 13.85
N SER A 47 3.28 -14.35 13.36
CA SER A 47 4.24 -13.57 14.13
C SER A 47 4.19 -12.11 13.70
N HIS A 48 4.31 -11.19 14.63
CA HIS A 48 4.32 -9.76 14.35
C HIS A 48 5.66 -9.14 14.73
N THR A 49 6.22 -8.33 13.84
CA THR A 49 7.38 -7.49 14.14
C THR A 49 6.95 -6.04 14.06
N THR A 50 7.31 -5.27 15.08
CA THR A 50 7.05 -3.84 15.14
C THR A 50 8.36 -3.09 15.07
N ASP A 51 8.51 -2.21 14.10
CA ASP A 51 9.61 -1.25 14.05
C ASP A 51 9.09 0.08 14.59
N LEU A 52 9.80 0.64 15.57
CA LEU A 52 9.43 1.84 16.31
C LEU A 52 10.58 2.82 16.22
N TRP A 53 10.31 4.01 15.72
CA TRP A 53 11.32 5.06 15.61
C TRP A 53 10.68 6.43 15.75
N SER A 54 11.51 7.43 16.03
CA SER A 54 11.13 8.83 15.88
C SER A 54 11.94 9.48 14.77
N ASP A 55 11.39 10.49 14.11
CA ASP A 55 12.15 11.32 13.19
C ASP A 55 12.87 12.49 13.92
N PRO A 56 13.70 13.28 13.23
CA PRO A 56 14.33 14.46 13.85
C PRO A 56 13.36 15.54 14.32
N ASN A 57 12.11 15.53 13.87
CA ASN A 57 11.05 16.42 14.33
C ASN A 57 10.33 15.88 15.59
N LEU A 58 10.80 14.75 16.13
CA LEU A 58 10.23 14.03 17.28
C LEU A 58 8.84 13.44 17.00
N ASP A 59 8.47 13.25 15.74
CA ASP A 59 7.28 12.50 15.37
C ASP A 59 7.53 11.01 15.59
N SER A 60 6.59 10.34 16.27
CA SER A 60 6.69 8.91 16.58
C SER A 60 6.02 8.07 15.51
N PHE A 61 6.73 7.05 15.03
CA PHE A 61 6.26 6.13 14.00
C PHE A 61 6.27 4.68 14.50
N MET A 62 5.33 3.90 13.97
CA MET A 62 5.25 2.46 14.20
C MET A 62 4.93 1.76 12.89
N ALA A 63 5.84 0.92 12.41
CA ALA A 63 5.54 -0.04 11.36
C ALA A 63 5.21 -1.40 11.98
N LEU A 64 4.17 -2.05 11.47
CA LEU A 64 3.76 -3.40 11.87
C LEU A 64 3.80 -4.32 10.66
N THR A 65 4.55 -5.42 10.77
CA THR A 65 4.63 -6.46 9.74
C THR A 65 4.16 -7.79 10.32
N ALA A 66 3.25 -8.47 9.62
CA ALA A 66 2.80 -9.82 9.96
C ALA A 66 3.53 -10.86 9.09
N HIS A 67 4.11 -11.87 9.72
CA HIS A 67 4.75 -13.01 9.08
C HIS A 67 3.87 -14.24 9.30
N PHE A 68 3.51 -14.94 8.23
CA PHE A 68 2.61 -16.08 8.29
C PHE A 68 2.92 -17.11 7.19
N MET A 69 2.47 -18.35 7.38
CA MET A 69 2.58 -19.42 6.38
C MET A 69 1.30 -19.52 5.56
N ALA A 70 1.41 -19.48 4.23
CA ALA A 70 0.31 -19.72 3.29
C ALA A 70 0.57 -20.98 2.46
N ARG A 71 -0.48 -21.56 1.86
CA ARG A 71 -0.32 -22.55 0.78
C ARG A 71 -0.28 -21.80 -0.55
N ASP A 72 0.62 -22.22 -1.43
CA ASP A 72 0.65 -21.81 -2.83
C ASP A 72 -0.59 -22.29 -3.60
#